data_AF-A0A6A6CM37-F1
#
_entry.id   AF-A0A6A6CM37-F1
#
_cell.length_a   1.000
_cell.length_b   1.000
_cell.length_c   1.000
_cell.angle_alpha   90.00
_cell.angle_beta   90.00
_cell.angle_gamma   90.00
#
_symmetry.space_group_name_H-M   'P 1'
#
loop_
_entity.id
_entity.type
_entity.pdbx_description
1 polymer ?
#
loop_
_entity_poly.entity_id
_entity_poly.type
_entity_poly.pdbx_seq_one_letter_code
_entity_poly.pdbx_strand_id
1 'polypeptide(L)'
;LEEEAEQQGAFNEETGEINWDCPCLGGMAYGPCGEQFRAAFSCFVYSKEDLKGVDCIEHFKTMQNCFREHPELYGSELDEEEVDAQIAADGQ
;
A
#
# COMPACT_ATOMS: atom_id res chain seq x y z
N LEU A 1 -17.86 12.96 6.52
CA LEU A 1 -17.07 12.73 5.30
C LEU A 1 -15.70 12.15 5.61
N GLU A 2 -14.88 12.76 6.48
CA GLU A 2 -13.59 12.16 6.92
C GLU A 2 -13.81 10.86 7.75
N GLU A 3 -14.77 10.87 8.68
CA GLU A 3 -15.12 9.68 9.50
C GLU A 3 -15.72 8.50 8.70
N GLU A 4 -16.21 8.73 7.48
CA GLU A 4 -16.89 7.70 6.67
C GLU A 4 -15.90 6.89 5.81
N ALA A 5 -14.72 7.44 5.51
CA ALA A 5 -13.65 6.73 4.83
C ALA A 5 -12.91 5.76 5.79
N GLU A 6 -12.90 6.08 7.08
CA GLU A 6 -12.28 5.28 8.14
C GLU A 6 -13.06 3.98 8.43
N GLN A 7 -14.39 3.99 8.26
CA GLN A 7 -15.27 2.85 8.63
C GLN A 7 -15.45 1.77 7.55
N GLN A 8 -14.86 1.91 6.37
CA GLN A 8 -15.00 0.93 5.26
C GLN A 8 -13.66 0.44 4.69
N GLY A 9 -12.55 0.72 5.37
CA GLY A 9 -11.21 0.27 4.99
C GLY A 9 -10.92 -1.17 5.41
N ALA A 10 -9.82 -1.75 4.91
CA ALA A 10 -9.34 -3.06 5.35
C ALA A 10 -8.89 -3.09 6.83
N PHE A 11 -8.86 -1.95 7.51
CA PHE A 11 -8.39 -1.82 8.87
C PHE A 11 -9.53 -1.39 9.79
N ASN A 12 -9.69 -2.07 10.92
CA ASN A 12 -10.60 -1.66 11.98
C ASN A 12 -9.80 -0.95 13.08
N GLU A 13 -10.05 0.36 13.26
CA GLU A 13 -9.32 1.18 14.23
C GLU A 13 -9.73 0.91 15.68
N GLU A 14 -10.93 0.36 15.93
CA GLU A 14 -11.41 0.02 17.27
C GLU A 14 -10.75 -1.26 17.80
N THR A 15 -10.58 -2.27 16.93
CA THR A 15 -9.95 -3.54 17.31
C THR A 15 -8.46 -3.59 17.01
N GLY A 16 -7.99 -2.73 16.10
CA GLY A 16 -6.62 -2.77 15.59
C GLY A 16 -6.37 -3.97 14.68
N GLU A 17 -7.40 -4.54 14.04
CA GLU A 17 -7.27 -5.71 13.16
C GLU A 17 -7.33 -5.32 11.69
N ILE A 18 -6.51 -5.99 10.87
CA ILE A 18 -6.51 -5.83 9.41
C ILE A 18 -7.23 -7.03 8.78
N ASN A 19 -8.30 -6.79 8.05
CA ASN A 19 -8.98 -7.76 7.21
C ASN A 19 -8.24 -7.92 5.86
N TRP A 20 -7.33 -8.87 5.79
CA TRP A 20 -6.57 -9.19 4.57
C TRP A 20 -7.41 -9.74 3.42
N ASP A 21 -8.63 -10.19 3.71
CA ASP A 21 -9.60 -10.66 2.71
C ASP A 21 -10.51 -9.53 2.19
N CYS A 22 -10.29 -8.29 2.63
CA CYS A 22 -11.04 -7.16 2.08
C CYS A 22 -10.80 -7.08 0.56
N PRO A 23 -11.86 -7.08 -0.27
CA PRO A 23 -11.71 -6.92 -1.71
C PRO A 23 -11.04 -5.58 -2.08
N CYS A 24 -11.09 -4.60 -1.18
CA CYS A 24 -10.40 -3.32 -1.30
C CYS A 24 -8.86 -3.43 -1.37
N LEU A 25 -8.26 -4.52 -0.85
CA LEU A 25 -6.82 -4.77 -0.92
C LEU A 25 -6.39 -5.44 -2.24
N GLY A 26 -7.32 -5.71 -3.15
CA GLY A 26 -7.02 -6.25 -4.48
C GLY A 26 -6.30 -7.60 -4.47
N GLY A 27 -6.36 -8.35 -3.36
CA GLY A 27 -5.64 -9.61 -3.21
C GLY A 27 -4.10 -9.46 -3.08
N MET A 28 -3.58 -8.24 -2.94
CA MET A 28 -2.13 -7.98 -2.86
C MET A 28 -1.46 -8.72 -1.70
N ALA A 29 -2.20 -9.00 -0.62
CA ALA A 29 -1.72 -9.76 0.53
C ALA A 29 -1.40 -11.24 0.21
N TYR A 30 -1.92 -11.82 -0.87
CA TYR A 30 -1.81 -13.26 -1.14
C TYR A 30 -0.91 -13.62 -2.34
N GLY A 31 -0.27 -12.63 -2.96
CA GLY A 31 0.67 -12.83 -4.07
C GLY A 31 2.11 -13.14 -3.62
N PRO A 32 3.05 -13.31 -4.57
CA PRO A 32 4.47 -13.51 -4.29
C PRO A 32 5.09 -12.38 -3.46
N CYS A 33 4.58 -11.16 -3.58
CA CYS A 33 5.00 -10.00 -2.79
C CYS A 33 4.08 -9.70 -1.58
N GLY A 34 3.19 -10.63 -1.24
CA GLY A 34 2.17 -10.43 -0.22
C GLY A 34 2.73 -10.26 1.19
N GLU A 35 3.90 -10.82 1.48
CA GLU A 35 4.57 -10.62 2.77
C GLU A 35 5.08 -9.18 2.92
N GLN A 36 5.73 -8.65 1.88
CA GLN A 36 6.21 -7.27 1.84
C GLN A 36 5.04 -6.29 1.87
N PHE A 37 3.95 -6.60 1.16
CA PHE A 37 2.72 -5.82 1.22
C PHE A 37 2.12 -5.78 2.62
N ARG A 38 1.96 -6.95 3.28
CA ARG A 38 1.45 -7.00 4.66
C ARG A 38 2.34 -6.20 5.61
N ALA A 39 3.66 -6.29 5.48
CA ALA A 39 4.61 -5.54 6.31
C ALA A 39 4.47 -4.02 6.10
N ALA A 40 4.44 -3.55 4.86
CA ALA A 40 4.31 -2.13 4.54
C ALA A 40 2.93 -1.58 4.96
N PHE A 41 1.85 -2.29 4.62
CA PHE A 41 0.49 -1.87 4.93
C PHE A 41 0.22 -1.88 6.45
N SER A 42 0.65 -2.92 7.16
CA SER A 42 0.52 -2.97 8.62
C SER A 42 1.31 -1.84 9.30
N CYS A 43 2.54 -1.59 8.86
CA CYS A 43 3.30 -0.44 9.36
C CYS A 43 2.55 0.88 9.14
N PHE A 44 2.03 1.10 7.92
CA PHE A 44 1.31 2.33 7.58
C PHE A 44 0.07 2.55 8.46
N VAL A 45 -0.78 1.53 8.63
CA VAL A 45 -2.02 1.68 9.42
C VAL A 45 -1.74 1.86 10.91
N TYR A 46 -0.64 1.32 11.43
CA TYR A 46 -0.24 1.49 12.82
C TYR A 46 0.68 2.69 13.08
N SER A 47 1.15 3.38 12.04
CA SER A 47 2.01 4.55 12.17
C SER A 47 1.32 5.65 12.97
N LYS A 48 2.04 6.19 13.95
CA LYS A 48 1.59 7.28 14.84
C LYS A 48 2.30 8.60 14.53
N GLU A 49 3.08 8.63 13.47
CA GLU A 49 3.78 9.84 13.04
C GLU A 49 2.77 10.87 12.52
N ASP A 50 3.10 12.15 12.67
CA ASP A 50 2.28 13.27 12.20
C ASP A 50 2.01 13.17 10.69
N LEU A 51 3.03 12.72 9.96
CA LEU A 51 2.90 12.24 8.59
C LEU A 51 2.84 10.70 8.61
N LYS A 52 1.62 10.13 8.55
CA LYS A 52 1.42 8.67 8.57
C LYS A 52 2.33 7.96 7.56
N GLY A 53 3.06 6.95 8.05
CA GLY A 53 3.89 6.07 7.23
C GLY A 53 5.28 6.59 6.88
N VAL A 54 5.69 7.78 7.36
CA VAL A 54 7.06 8.28 7.17
C VAL A 54 8.12 7.36 7.79
N ASP A 55 7.76 6.65 8.85
CA ASP A 55 8.55 5.61 9.51
C ASP A 55 8.57 4.27 8.74
N CYS A 56 7.65 4.09 7.79
CA CYS A 56 7.43 2.84 7.06
C CYS A 56 8.07 2.81 5.66
N ILE A 57 8.76 3.88 5.26
CA ILE A 57 9.30 4.06 3.91
C ILE A 57 10.18 2.87 3.46
N GLU A 58 10.98 2.31 4.36
CA GLU A 58 11.82 1.14 4.02
C GLU A 58 11.00 -0.11 3.71
N HIS A 59 9.85 -0.30 4.36
CA HIS A 59 8.93 -1.39 4.03
C HIS A 59 8.29 -1.20 2.65
N PHE A 60 7.87 0.03 2.32
CA PHE A 60 7.34 0.35 0.99
C PHE A 60 8.38 0.15 -0.11
N LYS A 61 9.65 0.54 0.12
CA LYS A 61 10.74 0.26 -0.82
C LYS A 61 10.95 -1.24 -1.02
N THR A 62 10.92 -2.02 0.05
CA THR A 62 11.07 -3.48 -0.01
C THR A 62 9.95 -4.12 -0.83
N MET A 63 8.72 -3.67 -0.63
CA MET A 63 7.55 -4.10 -1.42
C MET A 63 7.68 -3.71 -2.89
N GLN A 64 8.06 -2.46 -3.18
CA GLN A 64 8.23 -1.98 -4.55
C GLN A 64 9.34 -2.75 -5.28
N ASN A 65 10.44 -3.07 -4.60
CA ASN A 65 11.50 -3.90 -5.15
C ASN A 65 10.98 -5.30 -5.51
N CYS A 66 10.19 -5.92 -4.64
CA CYS A 66 9.56 -7.21 -4.96
C CYS A 66 8.65 -7.12 -6.20
N PHE A 67 7.84 -6.06 -6.33
CA PHE A 67 7.00 -5.89 -7.52
C PHE A 67 7.83 -5.77 -8.81
N ARG A 68 8.99 -5.09 -8.77
CA ARG A 68 9.92 -5.02 -9.91
C ARG A 68 10.56 -6.35 -10.27
N GLU A 69 10.73 -7.26 -9.31
CA GLU A 69 11.20 -8.63 -9.57
C GLU A 69 10.11 -9.50 -10.23
N HIS A 70 8.84 -9.08 -10.18
CA HIS A 70 7.69 -9.80 -10.72
C HIS A 70 6.87 -8.95 -11.74
N PRO A 71 7.51 -8.44 -12.81
CA PRO A 71 6.86 -7.52 -13.77
C PRO A 71 5.74 -8.20 -14.57
N GLU A 72 5.75 -9.52 -14.68
CA GLU A 72 4.67 -10.28 -15.34
C GLU A 72 3.34 -10.27 -14.56
N LEU A 73 3.38 -9.99 -13.27
CA LEU A 73 2.22 -9.96 -12.37
C LEU A 73 1.84 -8.54 -11.96
N TYR A 74 2.83 -7.67 -11.79
CA TYR A 74 2.64 -6.30 -11.28
C TYR A 74 3.01 -5.22 -12.30
N GLY A 75 3.56 -5.58 -13.46
CA GLY A 75 4.10 -4.62 -14.43
C GLY A 75 3.06 -3.69 -15.03
N SER A 76 1.82 -4.15 -15.25
CA SER A 76 0.73 -3.30 -15.74
C SER A 76 0.26 -2.26 -14.71
N GLU A 77 0.62 -2.42 -13.43
CA GLU A 77 0.35 -1.45 -12.36
C GLU A 77 1.60 -0.61 -12.02
N LEU A 78 2.74 -0.91 -12.65
CA LEU A 78 4.03 -0.28 -12.41
C LEU A 78 4.58 0.44 -13.64
N ASP A 79 3.79 0.59 -14.72
CA ASP A 79 4.22 1.24 -15.96
C ASP A 79 4.94 2.56 -15.64
N GLU A 80 6.27 2.53 -15.77
CA GLU A 80 7.15 3.58 -15.28
C GLU A 80 6.90 4.90 -16.02
N GLU A 81 6.37 4.83 -17.26
CA GLU A 81 5.91 5.99 -18.03
C GLU A 81 4.65 6.64 -17.43
N GLU A 82 3.74 5.88 -16.82
CA GLU A 82 2.55 6.42 -16.16
C GLU A 82 2.89 6.97 -14.77
N VAL A 83 3.75 6.29 -14.02
CA VAL A 83 4.21 6.79 -12.70
C VAL A 83 5.02 8.08 -12.86
N ASP A 84 5.96 8.15 -13.81
CA ASP A 84 6.76 9.36 -14.07
C ASP A 84 5.88 10.50 -14.64
N ALA A 85 4.90 10.19 -15.49
CA ALA A 85 3.92 11.16 -15.96
C ALA A 85 3.00 11.67 -14.83
N GLN A 86 2.59 10.81 -13.90
CA GLN A 86 1.74 11.18 -12.78
C GLN A 86 2.50 12.02 -11.73
N ILE A 87 3.78 11.71 -11.48
CA ILE A 87 4.68 12.52 -10.63
C ILE A 87 4.95 13.88 -11.31
N ALA A 88 5.10 13.91 -12.63
CA ALA A 88 5.27 15.16 -13.38
C ALA A 88 3.97 16.01 -13.43
N ALA A 89 2.80 15.38 -13.36
CA ALA A 89 1.50 16.07 -13.41
C ALA A 89 1.05 16.64 -12.06
N ASP A 90 1.42 16.03 -10.93
CA ASP A 90 1.08 16.50 -9.56
C ASP A 90 2.04 17.61 -9.05
N GLY A 91 3.01 18.02 -9.87
CA GLY A 91 3.99 19.06 -9.55
C GLY A 91 3.64 20.47 -10.04
N GLN A 92 2.41 20.76 -10.47
CA GLN A 92 2.03 22.06 -11.07
C GLN A 92 0.83 22.75 -10.42
#